data_AF-A0A9W8LNF8-F1
#
_entry.id   AF-A0A9W8LNF8-F1
#
_cell.length_a   1.000
_cell.length_b   1.000
_cell.length_c   1.000
_cell.angle_alpha   90.00
_cell.angle_beta   90.00
_cell.angle_gamma   90.00
#
_symmetry.space_group_name_H-M   'P 1'
#
loop_
_entity.id
_entity.type
_entity.pdbx_description
1 polymer ?
#
loop_
_entity_poly.entity_id
_entity_poly.type
_entity_poly.pdbx_seq_one_letter_code
_entity_poly.pdbx_strand_id
1 'polypeptide(L)'
;MGRWTDKPFISQGEWSNTNSDGGGLPFGGKSARIPGRGDAAAEDGAARFDCCALSLKPFAQPVCTPDGTVFDERNITEHIKEHGKHPFSGAPLAAADLVRLQYCRGADGGYVDPVTLKPFSRFAKIVANRRSGHAYLWATVEEFNEKPGAWADLVTGEPFSREDIIVLQDPATPKKDSPPRRAEEPARALARPAAAAARKKAQPYNAAHYSTGRAAAALTSTSVAPVTQNEADVVPADEYMFGRIKAKGYARLVTSLGDINVELHCDRAPRTCYNFIQLARRGYYNGTRFHRSIRNFMIQGGDPTGTGRGGESCWGGAFADEIARKLAHTDRGVLSMANAGPNTNRSQFFILYRAARSLDGKHSVFGRVVGGLPVLAKMEAVPTDDSDRPTTDIVIAEVKVFVDPFAEFAQRLDRKHAHERARKDLAAGRRQRTAAEEEQHERDTTTWFGARLSQGGAGPDANVGAGPGSGGVGRYLTKPRFEQPRAPAAGGSSASDKAAAPAEGYRFGNFDGW
;
A
#
# COMPACT_ATOMS: atom_id res chain seq x y z
N MET A 1 -49.40 -33.12 -3.25
CA MET A 1 -49.05 -34.21 -4.17
C MET A 1 -47.71 -33.89 -4.84
N GLY A 2 -46.74 -34.82 -4.82
CA GLY A 2 -45.52 -34.82 -5.67
C GLY A 2 -44.36 -33.95 -5.17
N ARG A 3 -43.48 -34.39 -4.27
CA ARG A 3 -42.39 -35.41 -4.34
C ARG A 3 -41.06 -34.86 -4.91
N TRP A 4 -40.01 -35.04 -4.10
CA TRP A 4 -38.56 -34.92 -4.37
C TRP A 4 -37.91 -33.52 -4.29
N THR A 5 -37.55 -33.10 -3.08
CA THR A 5 -36.22 -32.52 -2.80
C THR A 5 -35.80 -32.89 -1.38
N ASP A 6 -35.15 -34.05 -1.22
CA ASP A 6 -34.43 -34.38 0.01
C ASP A 6 -33.19 -33.48 0.09
N LYS A 7 -33.19 -32.57 1.06
CA LYS A 7 -32.00 -31.79 1.43
C LYS A 7 -31.28 -32.54 2.55
N PRO A 8 -30.08 -33.10 2.35
CA PRO A 8 -29.22 -33.44 3.47
C PRO A 8 -28.67 -32.15 4.09
N PHE A 9 -28.82 -32.03 5.41
CA PHE A 9 -28.10 -31.07 6.23
C PHE A 9 -26.60 -31.39 6.15
N ILE A 10 -25.82 -30.51 5.51
CA ILE A 10 -24.35 -30.56 5.54
C ILE A 10 -23.90 -29.65 6.67
N SER A 11 -23.25 -30.23 7.67
CA SER A 11 -22.59 -29.52 8.77
C SER A 11 -21.39 -28.72 8.25
N GLN A 12 -21.15 -27.56 8.86
CA GLN A 12 -20.01 -26.69 8.55
C GLN A 12 -18.67 -27.43 8.75
N GLY A 13 -18.07 -27.93 7.68
CA GLY A 13 -16.78 -28.60 7.77
C GLY A 13 -16.02 -28.83 6.46
N GLU A 14 -16.55 -28.47 5.29
CA GLU A 14 -15.92 -28.87 4.02
C GLU A 14 -16.04 -27.80 2.93
N TRP A 15 -15.16 -26.80 2.92
CA TRP A 15 -14.86 -26.02 1.71
C TRP A 15 -13.36 -25.72 1.63
N SER A 16 -12.63 -26.51 0.84
CA SER A 16 -11.66 -26.00 -0.15
C SER A 16 -11.22 -27.12 -1.09
N ASN A 17 -11.94 -27.32 -2.19
CA ASN A 17 -11.36 -27.85 -3.43
C ASN A 17 -12.31 -27.53 -4.58
N THR A 18 -12.00 -26.47 -5.31
CA THR A 18 -12.60 -26.19 -6.62
C THR A 18 -11.75 -26.89 -7.67
N ASN A 19 -12.22 -28.04 -8.15
CA ASN A 19 -11.96 -28.52 -9.51
C ASN A 19 -13.03 -29.54 -9.88
N SER A 20 -14.10 -29.06 -10.51
CA SER A 20 -15.03 -29.88 -11.28
C SER A 20 -15.24 -29.17 -12.62
N ASP A 21 -14.67 -29.76 -13.66
CA ASP A 21 -14.83 -29.36 -15.05
C ASP A 21 -16.29 -29.51 -15.51
N GLY A 22 -16.80 -28.48 -16.19
CA GLY A 22 -18.18 -28.46 -16.70
C GLY A 22 -18.48 -27.25 -17.58
N GLY A 23 -17.95 -27.26 -18.81
CA GLY A 23 -18.50 -26.66 -20.03
C GLY A 23 -19.14 -25.26 -20.00
N GLY A 24 -18.37 -24.24 -20.39
CA GLY A 24 -18.90 -22.94 -20.83
C GLY A 24 -17.78 -21.95 -21.17
N LEU A 25 -17.63 -21.59 -22.45
CA LEU A 25 -16.59 -20.69 -22.96
C LEU A 25 -16.68 -19.28 -22.35
N PRO A 26 -15.54 -18.68 -21.95
CA PRO A 26 -15.40 -17.23 -21.89
C PRO A 26 -14.31 -16.71 -22.85
N PHE A 27 -14.71 -15.74 -23.66
CA PHE A 27 -13.86 -14.80 -24.39
C PHE A 27 -12.88 -14.10 -23.43
N GLY A 28 -11.58 -14.06 -23.76
CA GLY A 28 -10.60 -13.24 -23.05
C GLY A 28 -9.17 -13.81 -23.13
N GLY A 29 -8.40 -13.32 -24.10
CA GLY A 29 -7.05 -13.79 -24.38
C GLY A 29 -6.10 -13.68 -23.17
N LYS A 30 -5.58 -14.83 -22.75
CA LYS A 30 -4.33 -14.96 -21.99
C LYS A 30 -3.43 -15.90 -22.78
N SER A 31 -2.22 -15.42 -23.05
CA SER A 31 -1.14 -16.12 -23.76
C SER A 31 -0.97 -17.54 -23.21
N ALA A 32 -1.11 -18.52 -24.10
CA ALA A 32 -0.79 -19.91 -23.82
C ALA A 32 0.69 -20.03 -23.44
N ARG A 33 0.97 -20.45 -22.19
CA ARG A 33 2.32 -20.88 -21.80
C ARG A 33 2.56 -22.26 -22.39
N ILE A 34 3.61 -22.35 -23.20
CA ILE A 34 4.21 -23.61 -23.66
C ILE A 34 4.65 -24.40 -22.41
N PRO A 35 4.29 -25.69 -22.27
CA PRO A 35 4.73 -26.51 -21.15
C PRO A 35 6.19 -26.91 -21.38
N GLY A 36 7.12 -26.28 -20.68
CA GLY A 36 8.54 -26.59 -20.82
C GLY A 36 9.49 -25.46 -20.45
N ARG A 37 9.34 -24.87 -19.27
CA ARG A 37 10.41 -24.10 -18.64
C ARG A 37 10.08 -23.93 -17.17
N GLY A 38 10.81 -24.66 -16.32
CA GLY A 38 10.70 -24.52 -14.88
C GLY A 38 11.03 -23.09 -14.45
N ASP A 39 10.14 -22.51 -13.67
CA ASP A 39 10.35 -21.26 -12.95
C ASP A 39 11.47 -21.46 -11.92
N ALA A 40 12.72 -21.25 -12.35
CA ALA A 40 13.87 -21.06 -11.47
C ALA A 40 13.93 -19.59 -11.05
N ALA A 41 12.93 -19.15 -10.29
CA ALA A 41 13.07 -17.97 -9.44
C ALA A 41 13.81 -18.39 -8.17
N ALA A 42 14.95 -17.76 -7.92
CA ALA A 42 15.78 -17.97 -6.75
C ALA A 42 15.07 -17.45 -5.50
N GLU A 43 14.53 -18.36 -4.68
CA GLU A 43 14.03 -18.07 -3.34
C GLU A 43 14.47 -19.20 -2.38
N ASP A 44 15.09 -18.76 -1.29
CA ASP A 44 15.44 -19.42 -0.02
C ASP A 44 16.16 -20.79 -0.05
N GLY A 45 17.36 -20.80 0.56
CA GLY A 45 18.35 -21.89 0.57
C GLY A 45 17.96 -23.16 1.35
N ALA A 46 16.72 -23.61 1.29
CA ALA A 46 16.32 -24.94 1.74
C ALA A 46 16.67 -25.98 0.66
N ALA A 47 17.38 -27.05 1.03
CA ALA A 47 17.66 -28.16 0.14
C ALA A 47 16.33 -28.77 -0.33
N ARG A 48 16.07 -28.72 -1.64
CA ARG A 48 14.85 -29.32 -2.20
C ARG A 48 15.01 -30.83 -2.27
N PHE A 49 14.01 -31.57 -1.79
CA PHE A 49 14.01 -33.04 -1.80
C PHE A 49 13.97 -33.66 -3.20
N ASP A 50 13.76 -32.88 -4.26
CA ASP A 50 13.58 -33.30 -5.65
C ASP A 50 14.83 -33.07 -6.53
N CYS A 51 15.88 -32.41 -6.02
CA CYS A 51 17.09 -32.12 -6.79
C CYS A 51 18.40 -32.41 -6.04
N CYS A 52 19.47 -32.62 -6.80
CA CYS A 52 20.82 -32.80 -6.27
C CYS A 52 21.36 -31.48 -5.74
N ALA A 53 21.88 -31.46 -4.51
CA ALA A 53 22.37 -30.24 -3.89
C ALA A 53 23.62 -29.65 -4.60
N LEU A 54 24.43 -30.47 -5.28
CA LEU A 54 25.59 -30.02 -6.06
C LEU A 54 25.21 -29.44 -7.43
N SER A 55 24.39 -30.16 -8.20
CA SER A 55 24.10 -29.81 -9.60
C SER A 55 22.79 -29.04 -9.80
N LEU A 56 21.94 -28.99 -8.77
CA LEU A 56 20.58 -28.44 -8.79
C LEU A 56 19.68 -29.07 -9.88
N LYS A 57 20.05 -30.25 -10.38
CA LYS A 57 19.29 -31.03 -11.36
C LYS A 57 18.50 -32.15 -10.67
N PRO A 58 17.40 -32.64 -11.25
CA PRO A 58 16.71 -33.82 -10.76
C PRO A 58 17.68 -35.02 -10.74
N PHE A 59 17.59 -35.84 -9.70
CA PHE A 59 18.49 -36.98 -9.50
C PHE A 59 18.14 -38.16 -10.42
N ALA A 60 19.18 -38.86 -10.89
CA ALA A 60 19.04 -40.15 -11.55
C ALA A 60 19.25 -41.29 -10.56
N GLN A 61 20.27 -41.18 -9.70
CA GLN A 61 20.59 -42.13 -8.64
C GLN A 61 20.81 -41.34 -7.34
N PRO A 62 19.74 -41.11 -6.55
CA PRO A 62 19.84 -40.30 -5.35
C PRO A 62 20.59 -41.04 -4.25
N VAL A 63 21.54 -40.35 -3.64
CA VAL A 63 22.28 -40.83 -2.47
C VAL A 63 22.24 -39.75 -1.39
N CYS A 64 22.20 -40.14 -0.12
CA CYS A 64 22.30 -39.20 0.98
C CYS A 64 23.55 -39.43 1.82
N THR A 65 24.06 -38.34 2.38
CA THR A 65 25.07 -38.37 3.43
C THR A 65 24.41 -38.59 4.80
N PRO A 66 25.18 -38.98 5.84
CA PRO A 66 24.66 -39.10 7.20
C PRO A 66 24.01 -37.80 7.73
N ASP A 67 24.48 -36.65 7.24
CA ASP A 67 23.94 -35.31 7.52
C ASP A 67 22.58 -35.06 6.85
N GLY A 68 22.10 -36.00 6.02
CA GLY A 68 20.83 -35.94 5.30
C GLY A 68 20.82 -34.96 4.13
N THR A 69 21.98 -34.67 3.53
CA THR A 69 22.05 -33.91 2.27
C THR A 69 21.97 -34.88 1.10
N VAL A 70 21.13 -34.58 0.11
CA VAL A 70 20.87 -35.46 -1.05
C VAL A 70 21.72 -35.03 -2.25
N PHE A 71 22.42 -35.99 -2.82
CA PHE A 71 23.26 -35.83 -4.01
C PHE A 71 22.90 -36.88 -5.07
N ASP A 72 23.45 -36.68 -6.27
CA ASP A 72 23.43 -37.69 -7.32
C ASP A 72 24.73 -38.48 -7.24
N GLU A 73 24.64 -39.82 -7.29
CA GLU A 73 25.75 -40.76 -7.03
C GLU A 73 27.02 -40.41 -7.84
N ARG A 74 26.85 -40.07 -9.12
CA ARG A 74 27.95 -39.72 -10.03
C ARG A 74 28.71 -38.47 -9.57
N ASN A 75 27.98 -37.41 -9.23
CA ASN A 75 28.59 -36.13 -8.89
C ASN A 75 29.30 -36.18 -7.54
N ILE A 76 28.74 -36.89 -6.55
CA ILE A 76 29.37 -36.98 -5.23
C ILE A 76 30.57 -37.93 -5.21
N THR A 77 30.53 -39.02 -5.97
CA THR A 77 31.67 -39.95 -6.05
C THR A 77 32.87 -39.34 -6.77
N GLU A 78 32.64 -38.51 -7.79
CA GLU A 78 33.69 -37.67 -8.39
C GLU A 78 34.26 -36.69 -7.37
N HIS A 79 33.40 -35.97 -6.64
CA HIS A 79 33.85 -35.01 -5.62
C HIS A 79 34.65 -35.65 -4.47
N ILE A 80 34.24 -36.83 -4.01
CA ILE A 80 34.96 -37.57 -2.95
C ILE A 80 36.35 -38.02 -3.45
N LYS A 81 36.48 -38.43 -4.71
CA LYS A 81 37.78 -38.80 -5.29
C LYS A 81 38.74 -37.62 -5.38
N GLU A 82 38.23 -36.43 -5.68
CA GLU A 82 39.03 -35.21 -5.85
C GLU A 82 39.39 -34.54 -4.52
N HIS A 83 38.46 -34.50 -3.56
CA HIS A 83 38.61 -33.68 -2.35
C HIS A 83 38.54 -34.45 -1.02
N GLY A 84 38.04 -35.70 -1.01
CA GLY A 84 37.92 -36.54 0.19
C GLY A 84 37.07 -35.93 1.32
N LYS A 85 36.25 -34.94 1.02
CA LYS A 85 35.48 -34.13 1.98
C LYS A 85 34.06 -33.89 1.50
N HIS A 86 33.15 -33.62 2.43
CA HIS A 86 31.78 -33.24 2.17
C HIS A 86 31.72 -31.82 1.55
N PRO A 87 30.94 -31.59 0.48
CA PRO A 87 30.96 -30.34 -0.29
C PRO A 87 30.45 -29.10 0.46
N PHE A 88 29.58 -29.27 1.46
CA PHE A 88 29.03 -28.15 2.26
C PHE A 88 29.64 -28.04 3.66
N SER A 89 29.61 -29.11 4.46
CA SER A 89 30.16 -29.12 5.82
C SER A 89 31.69 -29.20 5.89
N GLY A 90 32.38 -29.64 4.83
CA GLY A 90 33.83 -29.84 4.83
C GLY A 90 34.33 -31.01 5.69
N ALA A 91 33.42 -31.79 6.29
CA ALA A 91 33.72 -32.99 7.07
C ALA A 91 34.35 -34.09 6.18
N PRO A 92 35.23 -34.96 6.71
CA PRO A 92 35.73 -36.10 5.95
C PRO A 92 34.56 -37.03 5.58
N LEU A 93 34.47 -37.42 4.30
CA LEU A 93 33.38 -38.26 3.79
C LEU A 93 33.95 -39.36 2.90
N ALA A 94 33.69 -40.62 3.25
CA ALA A 94 34.06 -41.78 2.43
C ALA A 94 32.88 -42.24 1.56
N ALA A 95 33.18 -42.93 0.46
CA ALA A 95 32.15 -43.51 -0.41
C ALA A 95 31.28 -44.56 0.31
N ALA A 96 31.82 -45.21 1.35
CA ALA A 96 31.09 -46.18 2.17
C ALA A 96 30.01 -45.55 3.07
N ASP A 97 30.12 -44.25 3.37
CA ASP A 97 29.18 -43.54 4.24
C ASP A 97 27.94 -43.06 3.48
N LEU A 98 27.90 -43.24 2.16
CA LEU A 98 26.80 -42.86 1.30
C LEU A 98 25.69 -43.91 1.34
N VAL A 99 24.47 -43.47 1.64
CA VAL A 99 23.29 -44.32 1.61
C VAL A 99 22.54 -44.10 0.30
N ARG A 100 22.25 -45.16 -0.44
CA ARG A 100 21.47 -45.08 -1.68
C ARG A 100 19.99 -44.96 -1.35
N LEU A 101 19.35 -43.90 -1.84
CA LEU A 101 17.95 -43.62 -1.54
C LEU A 101 17.01 -44.30 -2.55
N GLN A 102 15.95 -44.90 -2.03
CA GLN A 102 14.89 -45.52 -2.82
C GLN A 102 13.59 -44.71 -2.65
N TYR A 103 13.27 -43.93 -3.67
CA TYR A 103 12.03 -43.17 -3.73
C TYR A 103 10.93 -43.94 -4.48
N CYS A 104 9.73 -43.97 -3.92
CA CYS A 104 8.55 -44.45 -4.63
C CYS A 104 7.94 -43.34 -5.49
N ARG A 105 7.50 -43.69 -6.70
CA ARG A 105 6.85 -42.76 -7.64
C ARG A 105 5.37 -43.09 -7.75
N GLY A 106 4.52 -42.07 -7.64
CA GLY A 106 3.08 -42.19 -7.85
C GLY A 106 2.71 -42.20 -9.34
N ALA A 107 1.42 -42.36 -9.64
CA ALA A 107 0.88 -42.34 -11.00
C ALA A 107 1.18 -41.04 -11.76
N ASP A 108 1.26 -39.91 -11.05
CA ASP A 108 1.54 -38.59 -11.63
C ASP A 108 3.05 -38.32 -11.82
N GLY A 109 3.91 -39.31 -11.58
CA GLY A 109 5.37 -39.19 -11.70
C GLY A 109 6.07 -38.45 -10.55
N GLY A 110 5.31 -37.93 -9.57
CA GLY A 110 5.84 -37.32 -8.35
C GLY A 110 6.29 -38.35 -7.30
N TYR A 111 7.14 -37.92 -6.37
CA TYR A 111 7.59 -38.75 -5.24
C TYR A 111 6.49 -38.88 -4.18
N VAL A 112 6.24 -40.11 -3.75
CA VAL A 112 5.19 -40.45 -2.78
C VAL A 112 5.77 -41.32 -1.67
N ASP A 113 5.14 -41.25 -0.51
CA ASP A 113 5.39 -42.19 0.58
C ASP A 113 4.94 -43.61 0.17
N PRO A 114 5.81 -44.64 0.26
CA PRO A 114 5.43 -46.02 -0.06
C PRO A 114 4.22 -46.56 0.69
N VAL A 115 4.01 -46.13 1.94
CA VAL A 115 2.97 -46.71 2.80
C VAL A 115 1.65 -45.95 2.67
N THR A 116 1.70 -44.62 2.83
CA THR A 116 0.48 -43.79 2.82
C THR A 116 0.09 -43.29 1.44
N LEU A 117 0.95 -43.48 0.43
CA LEU A 117 0.81 -42.96 -0.94
C LEU A 117 0.60 -41.44 -1.02
N LYS A 118 0.86 -40.72 0.07
CA LYS A 118 0.78 -39.26 0.11
C LYS A 118 1.98 -38.67 -0.63
N PRO A 119 1.78 -37.62 -1.45
CA PRO A 119 2.86 -36.98 -2.17
C PRO A 119 3.81 -36.24 -1.22
N PHE A 120 5.11 -36.32 -1.51
CA PHE A 120 6.11 -35.51 -0.82
C PHE A 120 5.95 -34.04 -1.23
N SER A 121 5.98 -33.17 -0.22
CA SER A 121 5.86 -31.72 -0.41
C SER A 121 7.03 -31.00 0.24
N ARG A 122 7.30 -29.78 -0.21
CA ARG A 122 8.33 -28.89 0.36
C ARG A 122 8.08 -28.52 1.84
N PHE A 123 6.87 -28.73 2.33
CA PHE A 123 6.46 -28.40 3.69
C PHE A 123 6.30 -29.63 4.58
N ALA A 124 6.58 -30.82 4.05
CA ALA A 124 6.55 -32.05 4.82
C ALA A 124 7.96 -32.37 5.34
N LYS A 125 8.00 -32.98 6.52
CA LYS A 125 9.24 -33.56 7.07
C LYS A 125 9.46 -34.93 6.44
N ILE A 126 10.57 -35.10 5.75
CA ILE A 126 10.91 -36.31 4.97
C ILE A 126 12.13 -36.95 5.62
N VAL A 127 12.05 -38.26 5.85
CA VAL A 127 13.11 -39.05 6.48
C VAL A 127 13.44 -40.27 5.63
N ALA A 128 14.65 -40.79 5.74
CA ALA A 128 15.07 -42.02 5.11
C ALA A 128 15.67 -42.99 6.13
N ASN A 129 15.47 -44.27 5.91
CA ASN A 129 16.13 -45.32 6.68
C ASN A 129 17.54 -45.56 6.13
N ARG A 130 18.57 -45.49 6.98
CA ARG A 130 19.97 -45.73 6.62
C ARG A 130 20.21 -47.14 6.08
N ARG A 131 19.48 -48.15 6.59
CA ARG A 131 19.70 -49.56 6.24
C ARG A 131 19.06 -49.92 4.89
N SER A 132 17.77 -49.65 4.73
CA SER A 132 17.04 -49.99 3.52
C SER A 132 17.09 -48.91 2.43
N GLY A 133 17.38 -47.67 2.80
CA GLY A 133 17.42 -46.53 1.88
C GLY A 133 16.04 -45.99 1.51
N HIS A 134 14.94 -46.57 2.00
CA HIS A 134 13.59 -46.10 1.68
C HIS A 134 13.30 -44.74 2.32
N ALA A 135 12.70 -43.84 1.54
CA ALA A 135 12.26 -42.53 1.98
C ALA A 135 10.78 -42.55 2.39
N TYR A 136 10.47 -41.96 3.55
CA TYR A 136 9.15 -41.91 4.16
C TYR A 136 8.79 -40.49 4.60
N LEU A 137 7.49 -40.25 4.78
CA LEU A 137 7.02 -39.10 5.56
C LEU A 137 7.27 -39.36 7.05
N TRP A 138 7.74 -38.34 7.77
CA TRP A 138 7.93 -38.45 9.22
C TRP A 138 6.64 -38.86 9.95
N ALA A 139 5.49 -38.33 9.53
CA ALA A 139 4.19 -38.68 10.12
C ALA A 139 3.90 -40.19 10.07
N THR A 140 4.33 -40.86 9.01
CA THR A 140 4.16 -42.31 8.82
C THR A 140 5.07 -43.09 9.75
N VAL A 141 6.34 -42.69 9.85
CA VAL A 141 7.30 -43.32 10.77
C VAL A 141 6.89 -43.12 12.23
N GLU A 142 6.39 -41.94 12.57
CA GLU A 142 5.90 -41.62 13.91
C GLU A 142 4.67 -42.48 14.27
N GLU A 143 3.73 -42.65 13.34
CA GLU A 143 2.50 -43.40 13.56
C GLU A 143 2.72 -44.92 13.66
N PHE A 144 3.55 -45.48 12.77
CA PHE A 144 3.70 -46.93 12.66
C PHE A 144 4.92 -47.51 13.41
N ASN A 145 5.97 -46.71 13.68
CA ASN A 145 7.17 -47.19 14.36
C ASN A 145 7.34 -46.58 15.75
N GLU A 146 7.25 -45.25 15.88
CA GLU A 146 7.54 -44.58 17.16
C GLU A 146 6.45 -44.83 18.21
N LYS A 147 5.16 -44.63 17.86
CA LYS A 147 4.05 -44.86 18.81
C LYS A 147 3.90 -46.32 19.24
N PRO A 148 4.00 -47.32 18.34
CA PRO A 148 3.88 -48.73 18.72
C PRO A 148 5.18 -49.31 19.30
N GLY A 149 6.31 -48.61 19.16
CA GLY A 149 7.63 -49.08 19.59
C GLY A 149 8.20 -50.22 18.72
N ALA A 150 7.65 -50.43 17.53
CA ALA A 150 8.04 -51.47 16.59
C ALA A 150 9.00 -50.91 15.53
N TRP A 151 10.29 -51.15 15.70
CA TRP A 151 11.34 -50.63 14.80
C TRP A 151 11.71 -51.62 13.69
N ALA A 152 10.78 -51.82 12.77
CA ALA A 152 10.99 -52.58 11.54
C ALA A 152 10.65 -51.73 10.32
N ASP A 153 11.40 -51.88 9.23
CA ASP A 153 11.20 -51.11 8.01
C ASP A 153 9.83 -51.41 7.41
N LEU A 154 9.09 -50.37 7.03
CA LEU A 154 7.68 -50.50 6.68
C LEU A 154 7.44 -51.19 5.33
N VAL A 155 8.45 -51.21 4.46
CA VAL A 155 8.40 -51.87 3.15
C VAL A 155 9.07 -53.24 3.19
N THR A 156 10.26 -53.34 3.77
CA THR A 156 11.08 -54.57 3.72
C THR A 156 10.96 -55.46 4.96
N GLY A 157 10.49 -54.92 6.08
CA GLY A 157 10.42 -55.62 7.37
C GLY A 157 11.77 -55.76 8.09
N GLU A 158 12.84 -55.17 7.57
CA GLU A 158 14.17 -55.25 8.21
C GLU A 158 14.21 -54.49 9.54
N PRO A 159 14.77 -55.07 10.61
CA PRO A 159 14.90 -54.38 11.89
C PRO A 159 15.92 -53.24 11.79
N PHE A 160 15.52 -52.05 12.23
CA PHE A 160 16.38 -50.87 12.30
C PHE A 160 16.22 -50.16 13.64
N SER A 161 17.07 -49.18 13.95
CA SER A 161 17.02 -48.41 15.19
C SER A 161 16.63 -46.95 14.93
N ARG A 162 16.20 -46.22 15.97
CA ARG A 162 15.91 -44.78 15.84
C ARG A 162 17.09 -43.96 15.29
N GLU A 163 18.33 -44.39 15.57
CA GLU A 163 19.58 -43.75 15.13
C GLU A 163 19.88 -43.97 13.63
N ASP A 164 19.22 -44.95 13.03
CA ASP A 164 19.31 -45.24 11.60
C ASP A 164 18.40 -44.32 10.77
N ILE A 165 17.63 -43.43 11.40
CA ILE A 165 16.75 -42.48 10.70
C ILE A 165 17.53 -41.22 10.32
N ILE A 166 17.62 -40.97 9.00
CA ILE A 166 18.27 -39.79 8.44
C ILE A 166 17.20 -38.77 8.04
N VAL A 167 17.28 -37.55 8.56
CA VAL A 167 16.35 -36.46 8.21
C VAL A 167 16.82 -35.77 6.93
N LEU A 168 16.09 -36.00 5.84
CA LEU A 168 16.37 -35.42 4.52
C LEU A 168 15.92 -33.96 4.45
N GLN A 169 14.69 -33.69 4.90
CA GLN A 169 14.08 -32.37 4.88
C GLN A 169 13.29 -32.13 6.16
N ASP A 170 13.51 -30.97 6.79
CA ASP A 170 12.70 -30.49 7.91
C ASP A 170 12.37 -28.99 7.70
N PRO A 171 11.10 -28.63 7.47
CA PRO A 171 10.70 -27.24 7.29
C PRO A 171 10.71 -26.43 8.59
N ALA A 172 10.68 -27.07 9.76
CA ALA A 172 10.67 -26.39 11.06
C ALA A 172 12.08 -25.97 11.51
N THR A 173 13.10 -26.70 11.07
CA THR A 173 14.51 -26.42 11.35
C THR A 173 15.30 -26.31 10.04
N PRO A 174 15.45 -25.10 9.46
CA PRO A 174 16.30 -24.94 8.28
C PRO A 174 17.74 -25.31 8.65
N LYS A 175 18.36 -26.23 7.89
CA LYS A 175 19.77 -26.63 8.09
C LYS A 175 20.66 -25.37 7.97
N LYS A 176 21.58 -25.20 8.92
CA LYS A 176 22.43 -24.00 9.07
C LYS A 176 23.49 -23.85 7.96
N ASP A 177 23.61 -24.86 7.10
CA ASP A 177 24.68 -25.00 6.11
C ASP A 177 24.17 -24.85 4.67
N SER A 178 23.37 -23.81 4.41
CA SER A 178 23.25 -23.27 3.06
C SER A 178 24.60 -22.64 2.66
N PRO A 179 25.09 -22.82 1.43
CA PRO A 179 26.43 -22.38 1.05
C PRO A 179 26.63 -20.88 1.32
N PRO A 180 27.79 -20.46 1.87
CA PRO A 180 28.15 -19.05 1.79
C PRO A 180 28.15 -18.67 0.30
N ARG A 181 27.54 -17.52 -0.02
CA ARG A 181 27.67 -16.91 -1.35
C ARG A 181 29.14 -16.98 -1.74
N ARG A 182 29.42 -17.65 -2.87
CA ARG A 182 30.74 -17.80 -3.47
C ARG A 182 31.57 -16.54 -3.22
N ALA A 183 32.62 -16.66 -2.41
CA ALA A 183 33.61 -15.62 -2.29
C ALA A 183 34.14 -15.35 -3.70
N GLU A 184 34.04 -14.10 -4.16
CA GLU A 184 34.66 -13.66 -5.39
C GLU A 184 36.18 -13.93 -5.26
N GLU A 185 36.73 -14.81 -6.09
CA GLU A 185 38.17 -14.83 -6.35
C GLU A 185 38.58 -13.43 -6.83
N PRO A 186 39.77 -12.92 -6.45
CA PRO A 186 40.17 -11.57 -6.81
C PRO A 186 40.45 -11.52 -8.31
N ALA A 187 39.42 -11.17 -9.08
CA ALA A 187 39.56 -10.70 -10.43
C ALA A 187 40.47 -9.47 -10.39
N ARG A 188 41.65 -9.63 -11.00
CA ARG A 188 42.62 -8.60 -11.36
C ARG A 188 41.94 -7.24 -11.50
N ALA A 189 42.31 -6.31 -10.63
CA ALA A 189 41.70 -5.00 -10.48
C ALA A 189 41.75 -4.17 -11.79
N LEU A 190 40.70 -4.29 -12.59
CA LEU A 190 40.18 -3.18 -13.37
C LEU A 190 39.10 -2.56 -12.50
N ALA A 191 39.33 -1.31 -12.09
CA ALA A 191 38.45 -0.56 -11.21
C ALA A 191 37.01 -0.59 -11.75
N ARG A 192 36.17 -1.46 -11.17
CA ARG A 192 34.72 -1.30 -11.22
C ARG A 192 34.44 0.03 -10.52
N PRO A 193 33.80 1.02 -11.18
CA PRO A 193 33.34 2.18 -10.44
C PRO A 193 32.45 1.66 -9.32
N ALA A 194 32.71 2.07 -8.08
CA ALA A 194 31.93 1.68 -6.93
C ALA A 194 30.46 1.82 -7.32
N ALA A 195 29.75 0.70 -7.40
CA ALA A 195 28.32 0.69 -7.64
C ALA A 195 27.71 1.39 -6.42
N ALA A 196 27.51 2.71 -6.54
CA ALA A 196 26.84 3.52 -5.56
C ALA A 196 25.56 2.78 -5.22
N ALA A 197 25.48 2.25 -3.99
CA ALA A 197 24.32 1.52 -3.52
C ALA A 197 23.09 2.37 -3.86
N ALA A 198 22.33 1.92 -4.85
CA ALA A 198 21.25 2.71 -5.44
C ALA A 198 20.26 3.01 -4.32
N ARG A 199 20.34 4.23 -3.76
CA ARG A 199 19.37 4.71 -2.78
C ARG A 199 18.01 4.56 -3.45
N LYS A 200 17.15 3.69 -2.92
CA LYS A 200 15.76 3.57 -3.36
C LYS A 200 15.16 4.97 -3.27
N LYS A 201 14.93 5.62 -4.42
CA LYS A 201 14.28 6.94 -4.46
C LYS A 201 12.93 6.80 -3.77
N ALA A 202 12.60 7.74 -2.90
CA ALA A 202 11.31 7.74 -2.22
C ALA A 202 10.20 7.85 -3.28
N GLN A 203 9.26 6.89 -3.26
CA GLN A 203 8.15 6.91 -4.20
C GLN A 203 7.23 8.11 -3.92
N PRO A 204 6.70 8.76 -4.98
CA PRO A 204 5.76 9.85 -4.82
C PRO A 204 4.44 9.35 -4.23
N TYR A 205 3.71 10.24 -3.53
CA TYR A 205 2.46 9.88 -2.82
C TYR A 205 1.32 9.44 -3.76
N ASN A 206 1.42 9.80 -5.03
CA ASN A 206 0.51 9.51 -6.14
C ASN A 206 1.12 8.51 -7.14
N ALA A 207 2.04 7.65 -6.69
CA ALA A 207 2.55 6.56 -7.52
C ALA A 207 1.41 5.61 -7.94
N ALA A 208 1.32 5.36 -9.24
CA ALA A 208 0.40 4.43 -9.86
C ALA A 208 0.87 2.98 -9.65
N HIS A 209 -0.05 2.02 -9.82
CA HIS A 209 0.26 0.59 -9.82
C HIS A 209 0.96 0.12 -11.10
N TYR A 210 0.96 0.95 -12.14
CA TYR A 210 1.59 0.67 -13.42
C TYR A 210 2.85 1.54 -13.61
N SER A 211 3.78 1.05 -14.42
CA SER A 211 5.03 1.76 -14.73
C SER A 211 4.86 2.75 -15.88
N THR A 212 5.73 3.77 -15.92
CA THR A 212 5.83 4.74 -17.02
C THR A 212 6.17 4.13 -18.39
N GLY A 213 6.59 2.85 -18.44
CA GLY A 213 6.96 2.16 -19.67
C GLY A 213 8.26 2.65 -20.31
N ARG A 214 8.92 3.68 -19.75
CA ARG A 214 10.12 4.30 -20.33
C ARG A 214 11.32 3.35 -20.40
N ALA A 215 11.49 2.48 -19.40
CA ALA A 215 12.54 1.47 -19.42
C ALA A 215 12.34 0.46 -20.56
N ALA A 216 11.10 0.05 -20.82
CA ALA A 216 10.77 -0.83 -21.94
C ALA A 216 10.92 -0.10 -23.29
N ALA A 217 10.45 1.15 -23.38
CA ALA A 217 10.58 1.96 -24.59
C ALA A 217 12.05 2.23 -24.96
N ALA A 218 12.89 2.52 -23.95
CA ALA A 218 14.32 2.72 -24.12
C ALA A 218 15.06 1.43 -24.51
N LEU A 219 14.56 0.26 -24.09
CA LEU A 219 15.11 -1.02 -24.52
C LEU A 219 14.81 -1.28 -26.01
N THR A 220 13.64 -0.88 -26.49
CA THR A 220 13.18 -1.18 -27.86
C THR A 220 13.48 -0.09 -28.89
N SER A 221 13.78 1.14 -28.44
CA SER A 221 13.96 2.29 -29.32
C SER A 221 15.39 2.81 -29.26
N THR A 222 16.02 2.99 -30.42
CA THR A 222 17.35 3.61 -30.52
C THR A 222 17.34 5.12 -30.34
N SER A 223 16.16 5.77 -30.37
CA SER A 223 16.02 7.23 -30.23
C SER A 223 15.74 7.70 -28.81
N VAL A 224 15.43 6.78 -27.89
CA VAL A 224 15.15 7.09 -26.47
C VAL A 224 16.40 6.81 -25.64
N ALA A 225 16.76 7.74 -24.76
CA ALA A 225 17.90 7.56 -23.85
C ALA A 225 17.75 6.27 -23.01
N PRO A 226 18.82 5.49 -22.80
CA PRO A 226 18.76 4.24 -22.07
C PRO A 226 18.35 4.48 -20.61
N VAL A 227 17.13 4.06 -20.25
CA VAL A 227 16.62 4.08 -18.88
C VAL A 227 16.66 2.68 -18.31
N THR A 228 17.43 2.47 -17.24
CA THR A 228 17.63 1.14 -16.62
C THR A 228 16.69 0.86 -15.44
N GLN A 229 16.02 1.89 -14.91
CA GLN A 229 15.15 1.78 -13.74
C GLN A 229 13.68 1.86 -14.14
N ASN A 230 12.88 0.89 -13.68
CA ASN A 230 11.44 0.94 -13.86
C ASN A 230 10.80 1.83 -12.80
N GLU A 231 10.39 3.04 -13.17
CA GLU A 231 9.72 3.99 -12.28
C GLU A 231 8.19 3.87 -12.45
N ALA A 232 7.47 3.82 -11.32
CA ALA A 232 6.01 3.86 -11.28
C ALA A 232 5.51 5.17 -11.89
N ASP A 233 4.45 5.11 -12.68
CA ASP A 233 3.87 6.33 -13.25
C ASP A 233 3.23 7.20 -12.16
N VAL A 234 3.15 8.50 -12.40
CA VAL A 234 2.61 9.46 -11.45
C VAL A 234 1.19 9.78 -11.87
N VAL A 235 0.20 9.34 -11.08
CA VAL A 235 -1.21 9.68 -11.34
C VAL A 235 -1.37 11.19 -11.20
N PRO A 236 -2.01 11.88 -12.17
CA PRO A 236 -2.25 13.32 -12.07
C PRO A 236 -2.99 13.64 -10.78
N ALA A 237 -2.60 14.74 -10.13
CA ALA A 237 -3.09 15.10 -8.79
C ALA A 237 -4.62 15.19 -8.73
N ASP A 238 -5.23 15.70 -9.80
CA ASP A 238 -6.69 15.82 -9.96
C ASP A 238 -7.38 14.45 -9.89
N GLU A 239 -6.88 13.46 -10.62
CA GLU A 239 -7.47 12.11 -10.65
C GLU A 239 -7.29 11.37 -9.34
N TYR A 240 -6.13 11.55 -8.69
CA TYR A 240 -5.88 11.02 -7.36
C TYR A 240 -6.82 11.62 -6.31
N MET A 241 -7.13 12.92 -6.45
CA MET A 241 -8.06 13.62 -5.58
C MET A 241 -9.49 13.11 -5.76
N PHE A 242 -9.95 12.97 -7.00
CA PHE A 242 -11.31 12.53 -7.32
C PHE A 242 -11.66 11.15 -6.75
N GLY A 243 -10.72 10.20 -6.75
CA GLY A 243 -10.95 8.86 -6.21
C GLY A 243 -11.14 8.79 -4.68
N ARG A 244 -10.81 9.86 -3.94
CA ARG A 244 -10.79 9.85 -2.46
C ARG A 244 -11.83 10.76 -1.82
N ILE A 245 -12.54 11.54 -2.62
CA ILE A 245 -13.56 12.46 -2.13
C ILE A 245 -14.90 11.70 -2.05
N LYS A 246 -15.44 11.65 -0.83
CA LYS A 246 -16.72 11.02 -0.49
C LYS A 246 -17.65 11.97 0.27
N ALA A 247 -17.31 13.26 0.28
CA ALA A 247 -18.07 14.30 0.94
C ALA A 247 -18.88 15.07 -0.10
N LYS A 248 -20.10 15.44 0.27
CA LYS A 248 -21.00 16.25 -0.55
C LYS A 248 -20.63 17.72 -0.44
N GLY A 249 -20.78 18.46 -1.53
CA GLY A 249 -20.63 19.91 -1.56
C GLY A 249 -21.97 20.63 -1.40
N TYR A 250 -21.93 21.88 -0.92
CA TYR A 250 -23.12 22.74 -0.87
C TYR A 250 -22.80 24.12 -1.43
N ALA A 251 -23.65 24.62 -2.31
CA ALA A 251 -23.55 25.96 -2.87
C ALA A 251 -24.92 26.65 -2.90
N ARG A 252 -24.91 27.98 -2.90
CA ARG A 252 -26.08 28.84 -3.06
C ARG A 252 -25.90 29.72 -4.28
N LEU A 253 -26.85 29.62 -5.19
CA LEU A 253 -27.01 30.49 -6.34
C LEU A 253 -27.88 31.67 -5.90
N VAL A 254 -27.31 32.87 -5.81
CA VAL A 254 -28.05 34.11 -5.58
C VAL A 254 -28.54 34.59 -6.94
N THR A 255 -29.84 34.50 -7.20
CA THR A 255 -30.44 34.93 -8.47
C THR A 255 -31.32 36.15 -8.29
N SER A 256 -31.67 36.83 -9.40
CA SER A 256 -32.57 37.99 -9.38
C SER A 256 -33.96 37.71 -8.77
N LEU A 257 -34.43 36.46 -8.83
CA LEU A 257 -35.74 36.04 -8.31
C LEU A 257 -35.66 35.42 -6.90
N GLY A 258 -34.46 35.27 -6.34
CA GLY A 258 -34.21 34.71 -5.03
C GLY A 258 -33.08 33.70 -5.00
N ASP A 259 -32.93 33.02 -3.87
CA ASP A 259 -31.83 32.11 -3.63
C ASP A 259 -32.18 30.65 -3.87
N ILE A 260 -31.25 29.90 -4.46
CA ILE A 260 -31.37 28.46 -4.69
C ILE A 260 -30.18 27.78 -4.04
N ASN A 261 -30.46 26.87 -3.10
CA ASN A 261 -29.45 26.05 -2.44
C ASN A 261 -29.34 24.71 -3.16
N VAL A 262 -28.13 24.36 -3.59
CA VAL A 262 -27.81 23.13 -4.30
C VAL A 262 -26.88 22.25 -3.48
N GLU A 263 -27.18 20.96 -3.46
CA GLU A 263 -26.32 19.88 -2.96
C GLU A 263 -25.59 19.26 -4.16
N LEU A 264 -24.27 19.14 -4.05
CA LEU A 264 -23.39 18.61 -5.09
C LEU A 264 -22.93 17.20 -4.71
N HIS A 265 -23.08 16.26 -5.62
CA HIS A 265 -22.73 14.85 -5.46
C HIS A 265 -21.28 14.57 -5.91
N CYS A 266 -20.32 15.14 -5.18
CA CYS A 266 -18.89 15.01 -5.49
C CYS A 266 -18.39 13.55 -5.46
N ASP A 267 -19.07 12.66 -4.75
CA ASP A 267 -18.72 11.22 -4.67
C ASP A 267 -18.91 10.48 -5.99
N ARG A 268 -19.80 10.99 -6.86
CA ARG A 268 -20.24 10.30 -8.08
C ARG A 268 -19.78 11.04 -9.33
N ALA A 269 -19.88 12.36 -9.32
CA ALA A 269 -19.45 13.23 -10.41
C ALA A 269 -18.37 14.22 -9.91
N PRO A 270 -17.19 13.73 -9.52
CA PRO A 270 -16.14 14.56 -8.93
C PRO A 270 -15.58 15.60 -9.90
N ARG A 271 -15.37 15.25 -11.18
CA ARG A 271 -14.83 16.20 -12.17
C ARG A 271 -15.83 17.32 -12.44
N THR A 272 -17.10 16.97 -12.60
CA THR A 272 -18.16 17.95 -12.81
C THR A 272 -18.33 18.88 -11.61
N CYS A 273 -18.35 18.33 -10.40
CA CYS A 273 -18.47 19.13 -9.18
C CYS A 273 -17.27 20.06 -8.99
N TYR A 274 -16.05 19.55 -9.23
CA TYR A 274 -14.83 20.34 -9.14
C TYR A 274 -14.84 21.51 -10.12
N ASN A 275 -15.23 21.25 -11.37
CA ASN A 275 -15.39 22.29 -12.40
C ASN A 275 -16.37 23.39 -11.94
N PHE A 276 -17.55 22.99 -11.45
CA PHE A 276 -18.56 23.93 -10.98
C PHE A 276 -18.07 24.79 -9.80
N ILE A 277 -17.46 24.18 -8.79
CA ILE A 277 -16.94 24.89 -7.61
C ILE A 277 -15.80 25.83 -8.01
N GLN A 278 -14.91 25.40 -8.90
CA GLN A 278 -13.79 26.22 -9.33
C GLN A 278 -14.24 27.42 -10.18
N LEU A 279 -15.24 27.25 -11.05
CA LEU A 279 -15.85 28.33 -11.80
C LEU A 279 -16.60 29.31 -10.88
N ALA A 280 -17.32 28.80 -9.88
CA ALA A 280 -17.98 29.61 -8.87
C ALA A 280 -16.98 30.48 -8.07
N ARG A 281 -15.85 29.90 -7.65
CA ARG A 281 -14.78 30.63 -6.95
C ARG A 281 -14.11 31.71 -7.78
N ARG A 282 -13.93 31.46 -9.07
CA ARG A 282 -13.42 32.45 -10.02
C ARG A 282 -14.44 33.58 -10.29
N GLY A 283 -15.68 33.45 -9.82
CA GLY A 283 -16.76 34.39 -10.13
C GLY A 283 -17.26 34.27 -11.56
N TYR A 284 -17.00 33.16 -12.25
CA TYR A 284 -17.34 32.97 -13.67
C TYR A 284 -18.85 33.03 -13.93
N TYR A 285 -19.66 32.64 -12.95
CA TYR A 285 -21.12 32.65 -13.04
C TYR A 285 -21.76 33.99 -12.65
N ASN A 286 -20.98 34.97 -12.18
CA ASN A 286 -21.50 36.25 -11.73
C ASN A 286 -21.97 37.07 -12.95
N GLY A 287 -23.22 37.53 -12.93
CA GLY A 287 -23.84 38.24 -14.04
C GLY A 287 -24.29 37.34 -15.19
N THR A 288 -24.17 36.01 -15.06
CA THR A 288 -24.63 35.10 -16.13
C THR A 288 -26.14 34.95 -16.11
N ARG A 289 -26.76 34.99 -17.29
CA ARG A 289 -28.22 34.85 -17.44
C ARG A 289 -28.62 33.42 -17.79
N PHE A 290 -29.85 33.07 -17.47
CA PHE A 290 -30.49 31.85 -17.98
C PHE A 290 -31.02 32.12 -19.39
N HIS A 291 -30.28 31.67 -20.41
CA HIS A 291 -30.59 31.95 -21.82
C HIS A 291 -31.64 31.01 -22.43
N ARG A 292 -32.06 29.95 -21.71
CA ARG A 292 -33.07 29.01 -22.18
C ARG A 292 -33.91 28.49 -21.02
N SER A 293 -35.23 28.61 -21.12
CA SER A 293 -36.20 28.09 -20.15
C SER A 293 -37.37 27.46 -20.90
N ILE A 294 -37.65 26.19 -20.63
CA ILE A 294 -38.79 25.46 -21.20
C ILE A 294 -39.68 25.02 -20.03
N ARG A 295 -40.92 25.52 -20.02
CA ARG A 295 -41.92 25.18 -18.99
C ARG A 295 -42.14 23.68 -18.90
N ASN A 296 -42.27 23.15 -17.69
CA ASN A 296 -42.40 21.72 -17.39
C ASN A 296 -41.23 20.83 -17.85
N PHE A 297 -40.11 21.41 -18.29
CA PHE A 297 -38.95 20.66 -18.73
C PHE A 297 -37.69 21.08 -17.98
N MET A 298 -37.05 22.18 -18.36
CA MET A 298 -35.77 22.59 -17.78
C MET A 298 -35.45 24.07 -17.98
N ILE A 299 -34.55 24.58 -17.16
CA ILE A 299 -33.92 25.89 -17.30
C ILE A 299 -32.41 25.74 -17.39
N GLN A 300 -31.80 26.36 -18.39
CA GLN A 300 -30.38 26.23 -18.72
C GLN A 300 -29.67 27.58 -18.58
N GLY A 301 -28.47 27.54 -18.00
CA GLY A 301 -27.62 28.70 -17.79
C GLY A 301 -26.13 28.32 -17.76
N GLY A 302 -25.29 29.22 -17.23
CA GLY A 302 -23.85 29.00 -17.11
C GLY A 302 -23.04 29.33 -18.36
N ASP A 303 -23.61 30.09 -19.30
CA ASP A 303 -22.90 30.70 -20.42
C ASP A 303 -22.64 32.20 -20.14
N PRO A 304 -21.38 32.65 -20.03
CA PRO A 304 -21.08 34.06 -19.82
C PRO A 304 -21.41 34.94 -21.02
N THR A 305 -21.43 34.36 -22.23
CA THR A 305 -21.80 35.11 -23.45
C THR A 305 -23.32 35.27 -23.56
N GLY A 306 -24.09 34.45 -22.84
CA GLY A 306 -25.56 34.43 -22.91
C GLY A 306 -26.12 34.10 -24.30
N THR A 307 -25.32 33.50 -25.19
CA THR A 307 -25.72 33.09 -26.54
C THR A 307 -26.28 31.67 -26.58
N GLY A 308 -25.89 30.84 -25.60
CA GLY A 308 -26.21 29.43 -25.46
C GLY A 308 -25.18 28.48 -26.08
N ARG A 309 -24.16 29.01 -26.76
CA ARG A 309 -23.07 28.21 -27.37
C ARG A 309 -21.72 28.41 -26.69
N GLY A 310 -21.61 29.40 -25.80
CA GLY A 310 -20.38 29.73 -25.11
C GLY A 310 -20.11 28.85 -23.89
N GLY A 311 -19.08 29.19 -23.14
CA GLY A 311 -18.71 28.49 -21.92
C GLY A 311 -17.44 27.66 -22.07
N GLU A 312 -16.61 27.69 -21.05
CA GLU A 312 -15.34 26.98 -20.95
C GLU A 312 -15.26 26.27 -19.60
N SER A 313 -14.61 25.10 -19.56
CA SER A 313 -14.35 24.44 -18.28
C SER A 313 -13.20 25.14 -17.53
N CYS A 314 -13.01 24.78 -16.27
CA CYS A 314 -11.89 25.28 -15.47
C CYS A 314 -10.50 24.93 -16.07
N TRP A 315 -10.44 23.91 -16.94
CA TRP A 315 -9.26 23.45 -17.67
C TRP A 315 -9.13 24.03 -19.09
N GLY A 316 -10.06 24.87 -19.54
CA GLY A 316 -10.07 25.48 -20.88
C GLY A 316 -10.54 24.56 -22.02
N GLY A 317 -10.58 23.24 -21.81
CA GLY A 317 -11.10 22.25 -22.77
C GLY A 317 -12.48 21.70 -22.41
N ALA A 318 -13.02 20.80 -23.23
CA ALA A 318 -14.17 19.99 -22.82
C ALA A 318 -13.72 18.79 -21.97
N PHE A 319 -14.59 18.31 -21.08
CA PHE A 319 -14.30 17.15 -20.23
C PHE A 319 -15.33 16.02 -20.36
N ALA A 320 -14.91 14.82 -19.96
CA ALA A 320 -15.66 13.58 -20.10
C ALA A 320 -16.98 13.57 -19.31
N ASP A 321 -17.94 12.75 -19.75
CA ASP A 321 -19.20 12.52 -19.05
C ASP A 321 -19.01 11.57 -17.86
N GLU A 322 -19.64 11.90 -16.72
CA GLU A 322 -19.65 11.11 -15.50
C GLU A 322 -21.07 10.59 -15.22
N ILE A 323 -21.46 9.54 -15.94
CA ILE A 323 -22.80 8.96 -15.86
C ILE A 323 -22.82 7.88 -14.78
N ALA A 324 -23.54 8.14 -13.68
CA ALA A 324 -23.76 7.16 -12.63
C ALA A 324 -25.18 6.57 -12.71
N ARG A 325 -25.31 5.23 -12.75
CA ARG A 325 -26.62 4.54 -12.82
C ARG A 325 -27.60 4.89 -11.69
N LYS A 326 -27.09 5.35 -10.55
CA LYS A 326 -27.91 5.74 -9.38
C LYS A 326 -28.45 7.17 -9.46
N LEU A 327 -27.87 8.00 -10.32
CA LEU A 327 -28.26 9.39 -10.50
C LEU A 327 -29.06 9.49 -11.80
N ALA A 328 -30.38 9.46 -11.66
CA ALA A 328 -31.32 9.57 -12.78
C ALA A 328 -32.12 10.87 -12.65
N HIS A 329 -32.63 11.36 -13.78
CA HIS A 329 -33.45 12.56 -13.89
C HIS A 329 -34.90 12.26 -13.48
N THR A 330 -35.10 11.82 -12.25
CA THR A 330 -36.41 11.37 -11.74
C THR A 330 -37.19 12.48 -11.04
N ASP A 331 -36.51 13.47 -10.47
CA ASP A 331 -37.14 14.46 -9.61
C ASP A 331 -37.02 15.89 -10.17
N ARG A 332 -37.88 16.78 -9.68
CA ARG A 332 -37.76 18.22 -9.88
C ARG A 332 -36.53 18.74 -9.12
N GLY A 333 -35.80 19.66 -9.72
CA GLY A 333 -34.61 20.27 -9.12
C GLY A 333 -33.33 19.46 -9.28
N VAL A 334 -33.31 18.42 -10.12
CA VAL A 334 -32.05 17.75 -10.49
C VAL A 334 -31.17 18.70 -11.31
N LEU A 335 -29.88 18.74 -10.98
CA LEU A 335 -28.87 19.59 -11.61
C LEU A 335 -27.92 18.72 -12.47
N SER A 336 -27.82 19.08 -13.75
CA SER A 336 -27.07 18.31 -14.74
C SER A 336 -26.29 19.22 -15.71
N MET A 337 -25.21 18.69 -16.29
CA MET A 337 -24.42 19.41 -17.28
C MET A 337 -25.06 19.41 -18.66
N ALA A 338 -25.02 20.56 -19.34
CA ALA A 338 -25.35 20.65 -20.75
C ALA A 338 -24.14 20.23 -21.60
N ASN A 339 -24.40 19.43 -22.64
CA ASN A 339 -23.38 18.97 -23.59
C ASN A 339 -23.91 19.04 -25.03
N ALA A 340 -23.01 18.98 -26.00
CA ALA A 340 -23.31 18.98 -27.44
C ALA A 340 -23.01 17.62 -28.09
N GLY A 341 -22.90 16.58 -27.27
CA GLY A 341 -22.45 15.25 -27.65
C GLY A 341 -21.65 14.57 -26.53
N PRO A 342 -21.29 13.29 -26.69
CA PRO A 342 -20.56 12.55 -25.67
C PRO A 342 -19.22 13.22 -25.33
N ASN A 343 -18.91 13.34 -24.04
CA ASN A 343 -17.66 13.89 -23.49
C ASN A 343 -17.38 15.35 -23.86
N THR A 344 -18.42 16.17 -24.03
CA THR A 344 -18.30 17.59 -24.41
C THR A 344 -18.74 18.58 -23.33
N ASN A 345 -18.58 18.23 -22.04
CA ASN A 345 -19.00 19.10 -20.95
C ASN A 345 -18.11 20.35 -20.84
N ARG A 346 -18.73 21.50 -20.54
CA ARG A 346 -18.05 22.81 -20.38
C ARG A 346 -18.46 23.50 -19.07
N SER A 347 -19.00 24.73 -19.11
CA SER A 347 -19.52 25.44 -17.93
C SER A 347 -21.04 25.41 -17.81
N GLN A 348 -21.74 25.10 -18.89
CA GLN A 348 -23.20 25.19 -18.95
C GLN A 348 -23.87 24.07 -18.18
N PHE A 349 -24.93 24.41 -17.46
CA PHE A 349 -25.72 23.46 -16.69
C PHE A 349 -27.21 23.79 -16.81
N PHE A 350 -28.05 22.82 -16.46
CA PHE A 350 -29.49 23.01 -16.41
C PHE A 350 -30.09 22.40 -15.14
N ILE A 351 -31.21 22.98 -14.73
CA ILE A 351 -32.04 22.52 -13.61
C ILE A 351 -33.37 22.03 -14.19
N LEU A 352 -33.79 20.84 -13.77
CA LEU A 352 -35.06 20.26 -14.21
C LEU A 352 -36.26 20.82 -13.43
N TYR A 353 -37.34 21.12 -14.14
CA TYR A 353 -38.66 21.42 -13.54
C TYR A 353 -39.50 20.16 -13.31
N ARG A 354 -39.24 19.10 -14.09
CA ARG A 354 -39.91 17.80 -14.04
C ARG A 354 -38.92 16.67 -14.30
N ALA A 355 -39.27 15.47 -13.86
CA ALA A 355 -38.62 14.23 -14.26
C ALA A 355 -38.46 14.13 -15.79
N ALA A 356 -37.26 13.80 -16.26
CA ALA A 356 -36.91 13.71 -17.68
C ALA A 356 -36.04 12.49 -17.96
N ARG A 357 -36.65 11.29 -18.01
CA ARG A 357 -35.96 10.01 -18.27
C ARG A 357 -35.24 9.95 -19.63
N SER A 358 -35.63 10.78 -20.60
CA SER A 358 -35.00 10.84 -21.93
C SER A 358 -33.56 11.37 -21.91
N LEU A 359 -33.17 12.03 -20.81
CA LEU A 359 -31.85 12.60 -20.57
C LEU A 359 -30.92 11.64 -19.80
N ASP A 360 -31.45 10.53 -19.28
CA ASP A 360 -30.68 9.53 -18.55
C ASP A 360 -29.63 8.89 -19.47
N GLY A 361 -28.39 8.81 -18.99
CA GLY A 361 -27.27 8.28 -19.76
C GLY A 361 -26.70 9.20 -20.83
N LYS A 362 -27.23 10.43 -20.98
CA LYS A 362 -26.70 11.44 -21.91
C LYS A 362 -26.04 12.60 -21.20
N HIS A 363 -26.60 13.01 -20.06
CA HIS A 363 -26.11 14.14 -19.29
C HIS A 363 -25.57 13.70 -17.94
N SER A 364 -24.47 14.33 -17.53
CA SER A 364 -23.85 14.08 -16.23
C SER A 364 -24.63 14.81 -15.13
N VAL A 365 -25.30 14.03 -14.28
CA VAL A 365 -26.02 14.54 -13.09
C VAL A 365 -25.00 14.73 -11.97
N PHE A 366 -24.87 15.95 -11.46
CA PHE A 366 -23.87 16.26 -10.43
C PHE A 366 -24.44 16.91 -9.18
N GLY A 367 -25.74 17.23 -9.14
CA GLY A 367 -26.35 17.77 -7.93
C GLY A 367 -27.86 17.78 -7.94
N ARG A 368 -28.43 18.35 -6.88
CA ARG A 368 -29.87 18.57 -6.73
C ARG A 368 -30.14 19.84 -5.93
N VAL A 369 -31.26 20.49 -6.21
CA VAL A 369 -31.78 21.60 -5.42
C VAL A 369 -32.34 21.05 -4.11
N VAL A 370 -31.84 21.56 -2.98
CA VAL A 370 -32.31 21.21 -1.63
C VAL A 370 -33.16 22.32 -1.02
N GLY A 371 -32.93 23.57 -1.43
CA GLY A 371 -33.70 24.73 -0.99
C GLY A 371 -33.93 25.71 -2.13
N GLY A 372 -35.06 26.44 -2.08
CA GLY A 372 -35.41 27.39 -3.15
C GLY A 372 -36.33 26.82 -4.23
N LEU A 373 -37.03 25.70 -3.99
CA LEU A 373 -38.07 25.19 -4.90
C LEU A 373 -39.15 26.24 -5.24
N PRO A 374 -39.59 27.14 -4.33
CA PRO A 374 -40.53 28.21 -4.69
C PRO A 374 -39.93 29.22 -5.67
N VAL A 375 -38.63 29.51 -5.58
CA VAL A 375 -37.92 30.38 -6.54
C VAL A 375 -37.88 29.70 -7.90
N LEU A 376 -37.59 28.39 -7.93
CA LEU A 376 -37.62 27.61 -9.16
C LEU A 376 -39.01 27.62 -9.82
N ALA A 377 -40.10 27.58 -9.04
CA ALA A 377 -41.46 27.75 -9.57
C ALA A 377 -41.72 29.16 -10.12
N LYS A 378 -41.17 30.20 -9.50
CA LYS A 378 -41.24 31.58 -10.04
C LYS A 378 -40.47 31.71 -11.34
N MET A 379 -39.29 31.09 -11.46
CA MET A 379 -38.50 31.07 -12.70
C MET A 379 -39.25 30.37 -13.84
N GLU A 380 -40.00 29.31 -13.53
CA GLU A 380 -40.83 28.58 -14.50
C GLU A 380 -42.04 29.40 -14.99
N ALA A 381 -42.60 30.25 -14.13
CA ALA A 381 -43.76 31.08 -14.46
C ALA A 381 -43.44 32.22 -15.44
N VAL A 382 -42.16 32.61 -15.57
CA VAL A 382 -41.73 33.68 -16.48
C VAL A 382 -42.12 33.32 -17.93
N PRO A 383 -42.72 34.23 -18.69
CA PRO A 383 -43.01 34.00 -20.11
C PRO A 383 -41.71 33.89 -20.92
N THR A 384 -41.74 33.02 -21.93
CA THR A 384 -40.61 32.73 -22.81
C THR A 384 -40.98 33.05 -24.24
N ASP A 385 -40.01 33.57 -24.98
CA ASP A 385 -40.11 33.86 -26.41
C ASP A 385 -39.98 32.58 -27.27
N ASP A 386 -40.18 32.70 -28.58
CA ASP A 386 -40.10 31.59 -29.54
C ASP A 386 -38.72 30.91 -29.59
N SER A 387 -37.67 31.61 -29.14
CA SER A 387 -36.31 31.07 -28.99
C SER A 387 -36.03 30.44 -27.62
N ASP A 388 -37.09 30.07 -26.87
CA ASP A 388 -37.05 29.58 -25.48
C ASP A 388 -36.36 30.55 -24.49
N ARG A 389 -36.21 31.84 -24.86
CA ARG A 389 -35.54 32.85 -24.04
C ARG A 389 -36.55 33.50 -23.09
N PRO A 390 -36.26 33.60 -21.78
CA PRO A 390 -37.14 34.33 -20.86
C PRO A 390 -37.29 35.80 -21.28
N THR A 391 -38.51 36.32 -21.27
CA THR A 391 -38.75 37.75 -21.56
C THR A 391 -38.15 38.65 -20.49
N THR A 392 -38.20 38.21 -19.23
CA THR A 392 -37.51 38.85 -18.12
C THR A 392 -36.20 38.12 -17.88
N ASP A 393 -35.07 38.80 -18.05
CA ASP A 393 -33.75 38.22 -17.84
C ASP A 393 -33.57 37.76 -16.39
N ILE A 394 -33.38 36.45 -16.21
CA ILE A 394 -33.06 35.86 -14.91
C ILE A 394 -31.54 35.75 -14.84
N VAL A 395 -30.92 36.45 -13.89
CA VAL A 395 -29.47 36.57 -13.77
C VAL A 395 -29.00 35.96 -12.45
N ILE A 396 -27.87 35.26 -12.49
CA ILE A 396 -27.13 34.80 -11.33
C ILE A 396 -26.24 35.96 -10.87
N ALA A 397 -26.57 36.58 -9.75
CA ALA A 397 -25.76 37.67 -9.19
C ALA A 397 -24.43 37.13 -8.65
N GLU A 398 -24.48 36.05 -7.86
CA GLU A 398 -23.33 35.47 -7.20
C GLU A 398 -23.55 33.97 -6.92
N VAL A 399 -22.47 33.19 -6.90
CA VAL A 399 -22.48 31.80 -6.43
C VAL A 399 -21.63 31.66 -5.17
N LYS A 400 -22.28 31.42 -4.03
CA LYS A 400 -21.64 31.24 -2.73
C LYS A 400 -21.45 29.75 -2.44
N VAL A 401 -20.20 29.30 -2.34
CA VAL A 401 -19.90 27.91 -1.96
C VAL A 401 -19.79 27.82 -0.44
N PHE A 402 -20.67 27.06 0.20
CA PHE A 402 -20.68 26.89 1.66
C PHE A 402 -19.73 25.80 2.12
N VAL A 403 -19.78 24.64 1.45
CA VAL A 403 -18.97 23.47 1.79
C VAL A 403 -18.25 23.05 0.52
N ASP A 404 -16.92 23.19 0.54
CA ASP A 404 -16.06 22.68 -0.51
C ASP A 404 -15.24 21.48 -0.03
N PRO A 405 -15.60 20.25 -0.45
CA PRO A 405 -14.84 19.06 -0.08
C PRO A 405 -13.45 19.01 -0.71
N PHE A 406 -13.20 19.74 -1.81
CA PHE A 406 -11.92 19.74 -2.50
C PHE A 406 -10.87 20.58 -1.76
N ALA A 407 -11.24 21.75 -1.23
CA ALA A 407 -10.33 22.57 -0.43
C ALA A 407 -9.93 21.88 0.89
N GLU A 408 -10.87 21.23 1.57
CA GLU A 408 -10.57 20.45 2.78
C GLU A 408 -9.59 19.31 2.47
N PHE A 409 -9.76 18.66 1.33
CA PHE A 409 -8.84 17.62 0.87
C PHE A 409 -7.44 18.17 0.57
N ALA A 410 -7.35 19.32 -0.11
CA ALA A 410 -6.08 19.99 -0.40
C ALA A 410 -5.34 20.37 0.88
N GLN A 411 -6.00 21.02 1.85
CA GLN A 411 -5.42 21.36 3.14
C GLN A 411 -4.92 20.12 3.91
N ARG A 412 -5.66 19.01 3.82
CA ARG A 412 -5.27 17.75 4.43
C ARG A 412 -4.02 17.15 3.78
N LEU A 413 -3.89 17.26 2.45
CA LEU A 413 -2.67 16.85 1.74
C LEU A 413 -1.49 17.73 2.11
N ASP A 414 -1.66 19.05 2.13
CA ASP A 414 -0.59 20.00 2.49
C ASP A 414 -0.08 19.74 3.91
N ARG A 415 -0.98 19.47 4.86
CA ARG A 415 -0.61 19.10 6.23
C ARG A 415 0.22 17.81 6.26
N LYS A 416 -0.14 16.80 5.46
CA LYS A 416 0.62 15.55 5.36
C LYS A 416 2.00 15.80 4.75
N HIS A 417 2.08 16.57 3.67
CA HIS A 417 3.36 16.93 3.04
C HIS A 417 4.24 17.76 3.97
N ALA A 418 3.68 18.71 4.70
CA ALA A 418 4.42 19.50 5.70
C ALA A 418 4.96 18.61 6.82
N HIS A 419 4.16 17.68 7.34
CA HIS A 419 4.60 16.73 8.36
C HIS A 419 5.69 15.78 7.83
N GLU A 420 5.57 15.29 6.59
CA GLU A 420 6.61 14.46 5.97
C GLU A 420 7.90 15.24 5.70
N ARG A 421 7.80 16.50 5.28
CA ARG A 421 8.96 17.41 5.14
C ARG A 421 9.63 17.62 6.49
N ALA A 422 8.87 18.01 7.52
CA ALA A 422 9.38 18.15 8.88
C ALA A 422 10.04 16.88 9.41
N ARG A 423 9.46 15.69 9.14
CA ARG A 423 10.07 14.40 9.54
C ARG A 423 11.38 14.13 8.78
N LYS A 424 11.43 14.45 7.47
CA LYS A 424 12.65 14.33 6.67
C LYS A 424 13.72 15.31 7.12
N ASP A 425 13.34 16.54 7.46
CA ASP A 425 14.23 17.59 7.95
C ASP A 425 14.79 17.21 9.33
N LEU A 426 13.98 16.66 10.24
CA LEU A 426 14.45 16.10 11.52
C LEU A 426 15.38 14.90 11.34
N ALA A 427 15.08 14.01 10.38
CA ALA A 427 15.95 12.87 10.07
C ALA A 427 17.28 13.30 9.41
N ALA A 428 17.26 14.39 8.62
CA ALA A 428 18.45 15.00 8.04
C ALA A 428 19.28 15.74 9.11
N GLY A 429 18.62 16.47 10.02
CA GLY A 429 19.23 17.17 11.15
C GLY A 429 19.85 16.24 12.20
N ARG A 430 19.53 14.93 12.19
CA ARG A 430 20.25 13.92 13.00
C ARG A 430 21.52 13.39 12.34
N ARG A 431 21.85 13.84 11.12
CA ARG A 431 23.06 13.46 10.37
C ARG A 431 23.98 14.62 10.00
N GLN A 432 23.60 15.85 10.34
CA GLN A 432 24.46 17.01 10.22
C GLN A 432 24.29 17.82 11.50
N ARG A 433 25.09 17.50 12.53
CA ARG A 433 25.64 18.60 13.31
C ARG A 433 26.41 19.42 12.29
N THR A 434 26.10 20.71 12.16
CA THR A 434 26.90 21.57 11.31
C THR A 434 28.35 21.53 11.82
N ALA A 435 29.35 21.70 10.94
CA ALA A 435 30.76 21.73 11.37
C ALA A 435 30.98 22.78 12.49
N ALA A 436 30.17 23.85 12.48
CA ALA A 436 30.14 24.86 13.54
C ALA A 436 29.61 24.32 14.89
N GLU A 437 28.56 23.49 14.89
CA GLU A 437 28.03 22.85 16.10
C GLU A 437 28.93 21.72 16.62
N GLU A 438 29.64 21.01 15.73
CA GLU A 438 30.69 20.07 16.12
C GLU A 438 31.90 20.78 16.74
N GLU A 439 32.38 21.87 16.15
CA GLU A 439 33.43 22.71 16.74
C GLU A 439 33.01 23.33 18.09
N GLN A 440 31.77 23.79 18.22
CA GLN A 440 31.27 24.30 19.50
C GLN A 440 31.18 23.19 20.54
N HIS A 441 30.68 22.02 20.16
CA HIS A 441 30.63 20.87 21.07
C HIS A 441 32.04 20.41 21.49
N GLU A 442 33.02 20.45 20.58
CA GLU A 442 34.43 20.14 20.88
C GLU A 442 35.08 21.20 21.78
N ARG A 443 34.76 22.49 21.58
CA ARG A 443 35.18 23.56 22.49
C ARG A 443 34.56 23.39 23.88
N ASP A 444 33.28 23.05 23.95
CA ASP A 444 32.56 22.87 25.21
C ASP A 444 32.97 21.59 25.95
N THR A 445 33.44 20.55 25.25
CA THR A 445 33.98 19.32 25.86
C THR A 445 35.48 19.37 26.14
N THR A 446 36.22 20.38 25.65
CA THR A 446 37.67 20.47 25.87
C THR A 446 37.97 21.55 26.90
N THR A 447 38.49 21.13 28.05
CA THR A 447 38.95 22.08 29.08
C THR A 447 40.17 22.87 28.60
N TRP A 448 40.47 24.00 29.26
CA TRP A 448 41.62 24.87 28.96
C TRP A 448 42.98 24.13 28.85
N PHE A 449 43.14 22.99 29.52
CA PHE A 449 44.35 22.14 29.46
C PHE A 449 44.32 21.07 28.36
N GLY A 450 43.34 21.10 27.45
CA GLY A 450 43.24 20.18 26.31
C GLY A 450 42.64 18.80 26.64
N ALA A 451 42.19 18.57 27.88
CA ALA A 451 41.57 17.30 28.26
C ALA A 451 40.07 17.29 27.91
N ARG A 452 39.64 16.29 27.12
CA ARG A 452 38.22 16.04 26.80
C ARG A 452 37.48 15.53 28.04
N LEU A 453 36.39 16.20 28.39
CA LEU A 453 35.47 15.79 29.44
C LEU A 453 34.75 14.51 29.00
N SER A 454 35.14 13.38 29.58
CA SER A 454 34.47 12.09 29.34
C SER A 454 33.04 12.14 29.86
N GLN A 455 32.07 12.07 28.95
CA GLN A 455 30.70 11.73 29.29
C GLN A 455 30.58 10.20 29.42
N GLY A 456 30.35 9.72 30.64
CA GLY A 456 29.78 8.39 30.88
C GLY A 456 30.30 7.68 32.12
N GLY A 457 29.44 7.50 33.12
CA GLY A 457 29.74 6.68 34.30
C GLY A 457 29.57 5.18 34.08
N ALA A 458 30.33 4.38 34.84
CA ALA A 458 29.99 3.08 35.41
C ALA A 458 31.11 2.64 36.39
N GLY A 459 30.77 2.23 37.63
CA GLY A 459 31.71 1.63 38.63
C GLY A 459 32.15 0.20 38.26
N PRO A 460 32.85 -0.59 39.12
CA PRO A 460 32.77 -0.63 40.59
C PRO A 460 34.11 -0.83 41.37
N ASP A 461 33.99 -0.93 42.71
CA ASP A 461 34.91 -1.52 43.71
C ASP A 461 36.20 -0.82 44.15
N ALA A 462 36.14 -0.15 45.31
CA ALA A 462 37.17 -0.23 46.36
C ALA A 462 36.63 0.27 47.71
N ASN A 463 36.41 -0.67 48.63
CA ASN A 463 36.15 -0.43 50.05
C ASN A 463 37.49 -0.34 50.79
N VAL A 464 37.85 0.83 51.34
CA VAL A 464 38.89 0.97 52.37
C VAL A 464 38.47 2.07 53.37
N GLY A 465 38.09 1.63 54.58
CA GLY A 465 38.66 2.07 55.87
C GLY A 465 38.62 3.54 56.29
N ALA A 466 37.72 3.80 57.26
CA ALA A 466 37.61 4.89 58.24
C ALA A 466 38.84 5.74 58.66
N GLY A 467 38.60 7.04 58.88
CA GLY A 467 39.38 7.96 59.73
C GLY A 467 38.93 9.44 59.60
N PRO A 468 38.70 10.23 60.68
CA PRO A 468 37.99 11.51 60.62
C PRO A 468 38.93 12.75 60.59
N GLY A 469 38.51 13.84 59.92
CA GLY A 469 39.04 15.19 60.20
C GLY A 469 39.11 16.17 59.03
N SER A 470 38.38 17.29 59.18
CA SER A 470 38.46 18.58 58.43
C SER A 470 38.00 18.56 56.96
N GLY A 471 37.21 19.50 56.42
CA GLY A 471 36.57 20.71 56.94
C GLY A 471 36.19 21.63 55.76
N GLY A 472 34.88 21.91 55.58
CA GLY A 472 34.34 23.07 54.84
C GLY A 472 34.04 22.87 53.34
N VAL A 473 33.01 23.47 52.72
CA VAL A 473 31.87 24.31 53.12
C VAL A 473 30.85 24.15 51.97
N GLY A 474 29.53 24.07 52.24
CA GLY A 474 28.53 24.18 51.17
C GLY A 474 27.28 23.31 51.25
N ARG A 475 26.81 22.95 52.45
CA ARG A 475 25.47 22.36 52.65
C ARG A 475 24.46 23.42 53.05
N TYR A 476 24.07 24.30 52.13
CA TYR A 476 22.80 25.04 52.23
C TYR A 476 22.38 25.45 50.82
N LEU A 477 21.46 24.70 50.22
CA LEU A 477 20.49 25.15 49.20
C LEU A 477 19.69 23.92 48.75
N THR A 478 18.83 23.46 49.65
CA THR A 478 17.78 22.48 49.37
C THR A 478 16.73 23.15 48.47
N LYS A 479 16.61 22.70 47.22
CA LYS A 479 15.55 23.16 46.30
C LYS A 479 14.18 22.63 46.77
N PRO A 480 13.14 23.47 46.91
CA PRO A 480 11.79 22.98 47.13
C PRO A 480 11.22 22.34 45.85
N ARG A 481 10.59 21.17 46.02
CA ARG A 481 9.77 20.49 45.01
C ARG A 481 8.49 21.29 44.78
N PHE A 482 8.19 21.64 43.53
CA PHE A 482 6.86 22.08 43.12
C PHE A 482 6.14 20.91 42.42
N GLU A 483 5.08 20.43 43.07
CA GLU A 483 4.11 19.47 42.54
C GLU A 483 3.13 20.18 41.58
N GLN A 484 2.73 19.48 40.53
CA GLN A 484 1.64 19.88 39.63
C GLN A 484 0.29 19.72 40.35
N PRO A 485 -0.57 20.75 40.41
CA PRO A 485 -1.92 20.54 40.91
C PRO A 485 -2.86 20.02 39.81
N ARG A 486 -3.42 18.85 40.11
CA ARG A 486 -4.53 18.17 39.45
C ARG A 486 -5.84 18.90 39.78
N ALA A 487 -6.71 19.07 38.79
CA ALA A 487 -8.01 19.71 38.93
C ALA A 487 -9.00 18.91 39.81
N PRO A 488 -9.97 19.60 40.45
CA PRO A 488 -11.28 19.00 40.71
C PRO A 488 -12.46 19.88 40.22
N ALA A 489 -13.61 19.21 40.10
CA ALA A 489 -14.82 19.63 39.40
C ALA A 489 -15.88 20.31 40.28
N ALA A 490 -16.84 20.93 39.57
CA ALA A 490 -18.26 21.16 39.88
C ALA A 490 -18.71 22.32 40.80
N GLY A 491 -19.60 23.17 40.26
CA GLY A 491 -20.80 23.64 40.98
C GLY A 491 -21.01 25.15 41.20
N GLY A 492 -21.74 25.80 40.28
CA GLY A 492 -22.92 26.65 40.61
C GLY A 492 -22.80 28.04 41.28
N SER A 493 -23.22 29.06 40.51
CA SER A 493 -24.11 30.19 40.87
C SER A 493 -23.56 31.64 40.99
N SER A 494 -24.25 32.50 40.20
CA SER A 494 -24.59 33.94 40.32
C SER A 494 -23.55 35.08 40.25
N ALA A 495 -23.60 35.79 39.11
CA ALA A 495 -23.81 37.24 38.88
C ALA A 495 -22.88 38.30 39.53
N SER A 496 -22.11 39.03 38.70
CA SER A 496 -22.43 40.42 38.23
C SER A 496 -21.19 41.17 37.66
N ASP A 497 -21.43 41.80 36.50
CA ASP A 497 -20.79 42.92 35.78
C ASP A 497 -19.39 43.48 36.16
N LYS A 498 -18.48 43.56 35.18
CA LYS A 498 -18.12 44.81 34.43
C LYS A 498 -16.88 44.63 33.53
N ALA A 499 -16.86 45.43 32.46
CA ALA A 499 -16.02 45.39 31.28
C ALA A 499 -14.56 45.90 31.44
N ALA A 500 -13.64 45.41 30.59
CA ALA A 500 -12.70 46.18 29.75
C ALA A 500 -11.67 45.25 29.04
N ALA A 501 -11.35 45.54 27.78
CA ALA A 501 -10.28 44.95 26.97
C ALA A 501 -9.14 45.98 26.80
N PRO A 502 -8.08 45.75 25.98
CA PRO A 502 -7.15 44.61 25.82
C PRO A 502 -5.66 45.07 25.94
N ALA A 503 -4.68 44.15 25.81
CA ALA A 503 -3.44 44.28 25.01
C ALA A 503 -2.21 43.51 25.57
N GLU A 504 -1.34 43.14 24.61
CA GLU A 504 0.12 42.90 24.71
C GLU A 504 0.70 41.57 25.22
N GLY A 505 0.99 40.71 24.23
CA GLY A 505 2.31 40.17 23.90
C GLY A 505 3.41 40.15 24.96
N TYR A 506 3.67 38.96 25.50
CA TYR A 506 4.88 38.68 26.28
C TYR A 506 6.11 38.55 25.38
N ARG A 507 7.06 39.48 25.52
CA ARG A 507 8.36 39.53 24.85
C ARG A 507 9.43 39.02 25.83
N PHE A 508 10.26 38.09 25.35
CA PHE A 508 11.30 37.39 26.13
C PHE A 508 12.48 38.34 26.44
N GLY A 509 12.87 38.43 27.72
CA GLY A 509 13.91 39.34 28.22
C GLY A 509 15.33 38.84 27.99
N ASN A 510 16.23 39.81 27.76
CA ASN A 510 17.66 39.69 27.50
C ASN A 510 18.45 39.31 28.78
N PHE A 511 19.50 38.49 28.65
CA PHE A 511 20.32 37.92 29.74
C PHE A 511 21.80 38.33 29.65
N ASP A 512 22.09 39.60 29.38
CA ASP A 512 23.48 40.13 29.35
C ASP A 512 24.08 40.38 30.74
N GLY A 513 23.85 39.49 31.69
CA GLY A 513 24.35 39.68 33.06
C GLY A 513 24.29 38.47 33.97
N TRP A 514 24.40 37.25 33.44
CA TRP A 514 24.49 36.02 34.22
C TRP A 514 25.51 35.03 33.67
#